data_AF-A0A1H3VLY4-F1
#
_entry.id   AF-A0A1H3VLY4-F1
#
_cell.length_a   1.000
_cell.length_b   1.000
_cell.length_c   1.000
_cell.angle_alpha   90.00
_cell.angle_beta   90.00
_cell.angle_gamma   90.00
#
_symmetry.space_group_name_H-M   'P 1'
#
loop_
_entity.id
_entity.type
_entity.pdbx_description
1 polymer ?
#
loop_
_entity_poly.entity_id
_entity_poly.type
_entity_poly.pdbx_seq_one_letter_code
_entity_poly.pdbx_strand_id
1 'polypeptide(L)'
;MSDLYSPEALGLNMKSRRATSKWSWPIIALCIIGALILIIFSAMRQSGTSGNLSPDSTRPSGGRALAELLKREGVDIVTATSLADVRAQAREGVTVFIAATDLLSDFQREQLADLPSDVVLVGTPYLPFGALTDAVDTAAEGSSVAVTAQCSQPDAVAASRISPPRGSMTALRDGVELCFTFEGSGAYAVWEHNGASWRAIADGTLLSNERLADDGNAALAMRSLGQNPTLVWYLPVYEDSSQFFVYAPAWFRSFMWFALLLTVVAIAYWAPRFGPVATESLPVVVRGGEIVRGVGRLYASRRATEHAAGALRSGTIARLQRQLGLSREAGADATITAIAAASSRPAANLRHLLYGPAPQRGADLQELASELTRLESEVHLS
;
A
#
# COMPACT_ATOMS: atom_id res chain seq x y z
N MET A 1 43.19 46.91 52.56
CA MET A 1 42.12 46.10 53.17
C MET A 1 41.37 45.44 52.03
N SER A 2 42.03 44.42 51.52
CA SER A 2 41.64 43.57 50.42
C SER A 2 41.68 42.14 50.95
N ASP A 3 40.97 41.28 50.25
CA ASP A 3 40.97 39.83 50.36
C ASP A 3 40.08 39.25 51.46
N LEU A 4 38.97 38.66 51.00
CA LEU A 4 38.67 37.25 51.28
C LEU A 4 37.57 36.77 50.33
N TYR A 5 38.04 36.34 49.15
CA TYR A 5 37.36 35.38 48.31
C TYR A 5 37.64 33.99 48.91
N SER A 6 36.62 33.27 49.36
CA SER A 6 36.71 31.82 49.63
C SER A 6 35.30 31.21 49.54
N PRO A 7 34.95 30.56 48.42
CA PRO A 7 33.70 29.81 48.29
C PRO A 7 33.97 28.34 48.60
N GLU A 8 33.75 27.92 49.85
CA GLU A 8 33.73 26.50 50.23
C GLU A 8 32.54 26.21 51.15
N ALA A 9 31.34 26.13 50.58
CA ALA A 9 30.22 25.43 51.20
C ALA A 9 29.15 25.19 50.14
N LEU A 10 29.24 24.07 49.42
CA LEU A 10 28.11 23.36 48.82
C LEU A 10 28.67 22.07 48.19
N GLY A 11 28.78 21.03 49.02
CA GLY A 11 29.13 19.69 48.59
C GLY A 11 28.04 19.13 47.67
N LEU A 12 28.19 19.36 46.37
CA LEU A 12 27.42 18.69 45.33
C LEU A 12 28.39 17.92 44.44
N ASN A 13 28.63 16.66 44.80
CA ASN A 13 29.29 15.70 43.95
C ASN A 13 28.31 15.29 42.82
N MET A 14 28.11 16.17 41.84
CA MET A 14 27.34 15.87 40.64
C MET A 14 28.22 15.10 39.66
N LYS A 15 28.15 13.77 39.71
CA LYS A 15 28.56 12.91 38.60
C LYS A 15 27.78 13.34 37.35
N SER A 16 28.42 14.11 36.47
CA SER A 16 27.88 14.45 35.16
C SER A 16 27.90 13.21 34.26
N ARG A 17 26.82 12.43 34.30
CA ARG A 17 26.53 11.47 33.23
C ARG A 17 26.03 12.25 32.01
N ARG A 18 26.97 12.64 31.14
CA ARG A 18 26.69 12.85 29.72
C ARG A 18 26.26 11.53 29.10
N ALA A 19 25.10 11.49 28.45
CA ALA A 19 24.79 10.56 27.33
C ALA A 19 23.44 11.00 26.70
N THR A 20 23.51 11.95 25.76
CA THR A 20 23.39 11.75 24.30
C THR A 20 21.94 11.71 23.78
N SER A 21 21.65 12.67 22.89
CA SER A 21 20.63 12.72 21.84
C SER A 21 19.54 11.62 21.86
N LYS A 22 18.45 11.82 22.61
CA LYS A 22 17.34 10.85 22.75
C LYS A 22 16.10 11.14 21.89
N TRP A 23 16.19 12.03 20.90
CA TRP A 23 15.02 12.44 20.10
C TRP A 23 15.16 12.25 18.58
N SER A 24 16.14 11.46 18.14
CA SER A 24 16.27 11.06 16.72
C SER A 24 15.83 9.61 16.49
N TRP A 25 16.01 8.75 17.49
CA TRP A 25 15.77 7.31 17.40
C TRP A 25 14.31 6.85 17.29
N PRO A 26 13.28 7.50 17.89
CA PRO A 26 11.89 7.05 17.72
C PRO A 26 11.35 7.32 16.32
N ILE A 27 11.84 8.37 15.64
CA ILE A 27 11.46 8.70 14.26
C ILE A 27 12.09 7.70 13.28
N ILE A 28 13.35 7.31 13.54
CA ILE A 28 14.05 6.29 12.75
C ILE A 28 13.36 4.93 12.88
N ALA A 29 12.95 4.53 14.09
CA ALA A 29 12.24 3.27 14.31
C ALA A 29 10.85 3.26 13.63
N LEU A 30 10.11 4.37 13.67
CA LEU A 30 8.80 4.50 13.02
C LEU A 30 8.90 4.46 11.49
N CYS A 31 9.93 5.07 10.90
CA CYS A 31 10.19 4.99 9.46
C CYS A 31 10.62 3.58 9.02
N ILE A 32 11.43 2.88 9.83
CA ILE A 32 11.85 1.49 9.53
C ILE A 32 10.66 0.55 9.58
N ILE A 33 9.78 0.68 10.59
CA ILE A 33 8.56 -0.12 10.71
C ILE A 33 7.57 0.22 9.57
N GLY A 34 7.40 1.50 9.23
CA GLY A 34 6.58 1.92 8.09
C GLY A 34 7.09 1.40 6.74
N ALA A 35 8.40 1.40 6.52
CA ALA A 35 9.03 0.84 5.32
C ALA A 35 8.86 -0.68 5.25
N LEU A 36 9.06 -1.40 6.37
CA LEU A 36 8.84 -2.84 6.43
C LEU A 36 7.39 -3.21 6.19
N ILE A 37 6.42 -2.47 6.74
CA ILE A 37 4.99 -2.71 6.51
C ILE A 37 4.61 -2.43 5.05
N LEU A 38 5.17 -1.41 4.40
CA LEU A 38 4.91 -1.16 2.97
C LEU A 38 5.54 -2.22 2.06
N ILE A 39 6.75 -2.69 2.37
CA ILE A 39 7.42 -3.79 1.65
C ILE A 39 6.62 -5.09 1.80
N ILE A 40 6.10 -5.38 3.00
CA ILE A 40 5.27 -6.56 3.26
C ILE A 40 3.88 -6.42 2.61
N PHE A 41 3.28 -5.22 2.65
CA PHE A 41 1.97 -4.96 2.05
C PHE A 41 2.03 -4.95 0.51
N SER A 42 3.14 -4.55 -0.11
CA SER A 42 3.37 -4.75 -1.55
C SER A 42 3.58 -6.21 -1.91
N ALA A 43 4.25 -6.97 -1.04
CA ALA A 43 4.44 -8.40 -1.20
C ALA A 43 3.11 -9.20 -1.11
N MET A 44 2.17 -8.78 -0.27
CA MET A 44 0.88 -9.47 -0.11
C MET A 44 -0.19 -9.10 -1.14
N ARG A 45 -0.03 -8.00 -1.89
CA ARG A 45 -1.06 -7.49 -2.82
C ARG A 45 -1.08 -8.13 -4.21
N GLN A 46 -0.19 -9.07 -4.54
CA GLN A 46 -0.10 -9.63 -5.90
C GLN A 46 -0.65 -11.05 -6.08
N SER A 47 -1.52 -11.51 -5.19
CA SER A 47 -2.38 -12.67 -5.47
C SER A 47 -3.65 -12.19 -6.20
N GLY A 48 -3.51 -11.74 -7.46
CA GLY A 48 -4.63 -11.30 -8.31
C GLY A 48 -4.32 -10.18 -9.31
N THR A 49 -4.05 -10.57 -10.56
CA THR A 49 -4.58 -9.96 -11.80
C THR A 49 -4.31 -8.48 -12.10
N SER A 50 -3.05 -8.18 -12.43
CA SER A 50 -2.73 -6.94 -13.17
C SER A 50 -1.49 -7.06 -14.07
N GLY A 51 -1.15 -8.27 -14.51
CA GLY A 51 -0.04 -8.56 -15.43
C GLY A 51 -0.47 -8.62 -16.90
N ASN A 52 0.50 -8.62 -17.81
CA ASN A 52 0.25 -8.85 -19.23
C ASN A 52 -0.52 -10.16 -19.44
N LEU A 53 -1.46 -10.15 -20.38
CA LEU A 53 -2.34 -11.28 -20.70
C LEU A 53 -3.15 -11.83 -19.53
N SER A 54 -3.35 -11.08 -18.44
CA SER A 54 -4.26 -11.51 -17.38
C SER A 54 -5.71 -11.52 -17.91
N PRO A 55 -6.48 -12.62 -17.70
CA PRO A 55 -7.84 -12.77 -18.25
C PRO A 55 -8.86 -11.83 -17.59
N ASP A 56 -8.54 -11.24 -16.44
CA ASP A 56 -9.41 -10.26 -15.78
C ASP A 56 -9.02 -8.81 -16.10
N SER A 57 -7.88 -8.60 -16.77
CA SER A 57 -7.35 -7.26 -17.03
C SER A 57 -7.94 -6.64 -18.30
N THR A 58 -8.55 -5.45 -18.16
CA THR A 58 -9.05 -4.63 -19.27
C THR A 58 -8.00 -3.71 -19.89
N ARG A 59 -6.76 -3.73 -19.39
CA ARG A 59 -5.68 -2.88 -19.94
C ARG A 59 -5.35 -3.30 -21.39
N PRO A 60 -4.73 -2.43 -22.20
CA PRO A 60 -4.33 -2.77 -23.56
C PRO A 60 -3.52 -4.07 -23.64
N SER A 61 -2.60 -4.28 -22.69
CA SER A 61 -1.77 -5.50 -22.60
C SER A 61 -2.45 -6.68 -21.90
N GLY A 62 -3.68 -6.54 -21.40
CA GLY A 62 -4.43 -7.60 -20.72
C GLY A 62 -5.01 -8.63 -21.70
N GLY A 63 -5.57 -9.73 -21.17
CA GLY A 63 -6.13 -10.86 -21.96
C GLY A 63 -7.65 -11.01 -21.84
N ARG A 64 -8.37 -10.05 -21.26
CA ARG A 64 -9.80 -10.18 -20.98
C ARG A 64 -10.67 -10.38 -22.22
N ALA A 65 -10.37 -9.70 -23.32
CA ALA A 65 -11.12 -9.88 -24.56
C ALA A 65 -11.05 -11.34 -25.05
N LEU A 66 -9.85 -11.93 -25.04
CA LEU A 66 -9.64 -13.33 -25.40
C LEU A 66 -10.34 -14.27 -24.43
N ALA A 67 -10.22 -14.02 -23.12
CA ALA A 67 -10.87 -14.83 -22.10
C ALA A 67 -12.40 -14.83 -22.23
N GLU A 68 -13.01 -13.68 -22.50
CA GLU A 68 -14.46 -13.58 -22.71
C GLU A 68 -14.91 -14.28 -24.00
N LEU A 69 -14.12 -14.21 -25.08
CA LEU A 69 -14.41 -14.93 -26.31
C LEU A 69 -14.34 -16.45 -26.11
N LEU A 70 -13.28 -16.95 -25.46
CA LEU A 70 -13.12 -18.37 -25.14
C LEU A 70 -14.27 -18.90 -24.29
N LYS A 71 -14.69 -18.14 -23.26
CA LYS A 71 -15.85 -18.49 -22.41
C LYS A 71 -17.15 -18.55 -23.22
N ARG A 72 -17.34 -17.67 -24.20
CA ARG A 72 -18.53 -17.70 -25.09
C ARG A 72 -18.56 -18.94 -25.98
N GLU A 73 -17.39 -19.43 -26.39
CA GLU A 73 -17.23 -20.68 -27.14
C GLU A 73 -17.27 -21.93 -26.23
N GLY A 74 -17.59 -21.77 -24.94
CA GLY A 74 -17.79 -22.88 -24.01
C GLY A 74 -16.52 -23.40 -23.33
N VAL A 75 -15.40 -22.68 -23.42
CA VAL A 75 -14.15 -23.02 -22.72
C VAL A 75 -14.23 -22.56 -21.27
N ASP A 76 -14.09 -23.49 -20.33
CA ASP A 76 -13.95 -23.21 -18.90
C ASP A 76 -12.52 -22.76 -18.58
N ILE A 77 -12.37 -21.53 -18.10
CA ILE A 77 -11.05 -20.93 -17.83
C ILE A 77 -10.76 -20.99 -16.34
N VAL A 78 -9.73 -21.76 -15.98
CA VAL A 78 -9.18 -21.85 -14.62
C VAL A 78 -7.90 -21.04 -14.55
N THR A 79 -7.91 -19.90 -13.88
CA THR A 79 -6.70 -19.11 -13.67
C THR A 79 -5.81 -19.75 -12.60
N ALA A 80 -4.54 -19.97 -12.93
CA ALA A 80 -3.53 -20.50 -12.03
C ALA A 80 -2.42 -19.46 -11.82
N THR A 81 -1.92 -19.35 -10.59
CA THR A 81 -0.77 -18.46 -10.26
C THR A 81 0.39 -19.21 -9.62
N SER A 82 0.21 -20.48 -9.30
CA SER A 82 1.27 -21.35 -8.79
C SER A 82 1.38 -22.64 -9.61
N LEU A 83 2.57 -23.24 -9.58
CA LEU A 83 2.81 -24.54 -10.20
C LEU A 83 1.91 -25.66 -9.61
N ALA A 84 1.57 -25.55 -8.32
CA ALA A 84 0.68 -26.51 -7.66
C ALA A 84 -0.73 -26.47 -8.26
N ASP A 85 -1.26 -25.26 -8.54
CA ASP A 85 -2.58 -25.09 -9.16
C ASP A 85 -2.60 -25.70 -10.57
N VAL A 86 -1.54 -25.50 -11.35
CA VAL A 86 -1.41 -26.08 -12.69
C VAL A 86 -1.43 -27.61 -12.60
N ARG A 87 -0.59 -28.22 -11.75
CA ARG A 87 -0.54 -29.68 -11.62
C ARG A 87 -1.82 -30.30 -11.09
N ALA A 88 -2.55 -29.59 -10.23
CA ALA A 88 -3.85 -30.06 -9.74
C ALA A 88 -4.89 -30.17 -10.86
N GLN A 89 -4.72 -29.41 -11.94
CA GLN A 89 -5.63 -29.41 -13.09
C GLN A 89 -5.12 -30.19 -14.29
N ALA A 90 -3.81 -30.33 -14.44
CA ALA A 90 -3.18 -30.97 -15.59
C ALA A 90 -3.59 -32.44 -15.73
N ARG A 91 -4.17 -32.76 -16.89
CA ARG A 91 -4.65 -34.07 -17.32
C ARG A 91 -4.91 -34.05 -18.83
N GLU A 92 -5.13 -35.23 -19.40
CA GLU A 92 -5.52 -35.37 -20.81
C GLU A 92 -6.85 -34.63 -21.07
N GLY A 93 -6.97 -33.97 -22.23
CA GLY A 93 -8.14 -33.17 -22.59
C GLY A 93 -8.24 -31.81 -21.86
N VAL A 94 -7.13 -31.33 -21.28
CA VAL A 94 -6.98 -29.97 -20.75
C VAL A 94 -5.88 -29.25 -21.53
N THR A 95 -6.09 -27.98 -21.82
CA THR A 95 -5.04 -27.11 -22.36
C THR A 95 -4.45 -26.27 -21.23
N VAL A 96 -3.12 -26.24 -21.10
CA VAL A 96 -2.38 -25.37 -20.19
C VAL A 96 -1.73 -24.24 -20.98
N PHE A 97 -2.19 -23.02 -20.76
CA PHE A 97 -1.64 -21.82 -21.36
C PHE A 97 -0.67 -21.14 -20.40
N ILE A 98 0.59 -21.00 -20.81
CA ILE A 98 1.66 -20.36 -20.03
C ILE A 98 1.92 -18.98 -20.61
N ALA A 99 1.36 -17.96 -19.98
CA ALA A 99 1.29 -16.61 -20.55
C ALA A 99 2.62 -15.83 -20.55
N ALA A 100 3.61 -16.24 -19.74
CA ALA A 100 4.91 -15.58 -19.61
C ALA A 100 5.98 -16.59 -19.17
N THR A 101 6.67 -17.23 -20.12
CA THR A 101 7.67 -18.26 -19.82
C THR A 101 8.95 -17.72 -19.19
N ASP A 102 9.21 -16.41 -19.34
CA ASP A 102 10.35 -15.70 -18.79
C ASP A 102 10.29 -15.55 -17.26
N LEU A 103 9.09 -15.60 -16.68
CA LEU A 103 8.89 -15.49 -15.23
C LEU A 103 9.03 -16.84 -14.49
N LEU A 104 9.28 -17.93 -15.23
CA LEU A 104 9.45 -19.26 -14.65
C LEU A 104 10.89 -19.51 -14.22
N SER A 105 11.05 -20.11 -13.04
CA SER A 105 12.33 -20.68 -12.62
C SER A 105 12.63 -21.97 -13.37
N ASP A 106 13.91 -22.38 -13.43
CA ASP A 106 14.31 -23.63 -14.09
C ASP A 106 13.60 -24.85 -13.50
N PHE A 107 13.43 -24.88 -12.18
CA PHE A 107 12.64 -25.92 -11.52
C PHE A 107 11.19 -25.94 -12.02
N GLN A 108 10.54 -24.79 -12.15
CA GLN A 108 9.18 -24.75 -12.68
C GLN A 108 9.13 -25.21 -14.15
N ARG A 109 10.13 -24.84 -14.96
CA ARG A 109 10.24 -25.27 -16.36
C ARG A 109 10.33 -26.79 -16.50
N GLU A 110 11.24 -27.43 -15.76
CA GLU A 110 11.38 -28.89 -15.73
C GLU A 110 10.07 -29.58 -15.33
N GLN A 111 9.38 -29.02 -14.34
CA GLN A 111 8.14 -29.61 -13.83
C GLN A 111 6.93 -29.40 -14.75
N LEU A 112 7.00 -28.41 -15.65
CA LEU A 112 5.98 -28.13 -16.66
C LEU A 112 6.28 -28.86 -17.98
N ALA A 113 7.53 -29.29 -18.21
CA ALA A 113 7.93 -30.06 -19.39
C ALA A 113 7.17 -31.40 -19.49
N ASP A 114 6.92 -32.06 -18.35
CA ASP A 114 6.30 -33.39 -18.29
C ASP A 114 4.77 -33.37 -18.05
N LEU A 115 4.08 -32.30 -18.44
CA LEU A 115 2.62 -32.22 -18.23
C LEU A 115 1.86 -33.21 -19.14
N PRO A 116 0.86 -33.95 -18.62
CA PRO A 116 0.00 -34.83 -19.41
C PRO A 116 -1.14 -34.06 -20.11
N SER A 117 -0.87 -32.85 -20.60
CA SER A 117 -1.85 -31.91 -21.14
C SER A 117 -1.34 -31.27 -22.42
N ASP A 118 -2.24 -30.76 -23.26
CA ASP A 118 -1.84 -29.89 -24.36
C ASP A 118 -1.28 -28.58 -23.78
N VAL A 119 -0.19 -28.07 -24.33
CA VAL A 119 0.48 -26.88 -23.80
C VAL A 119 0.58 -25.80 -24.86
N VAL A 120 0.23 -24.58 -24.49
CA VAL A 120 0.45 -23.38 -25.31
C VAL A 120 1.39 -22.44 -24.58
N LEU A 121 2.57 -22.24 -25.15
CA LEU A 121 3.61 -21.38 -24.64
C LEU A 121 3.53 -20.00 -25.31
N VAL A 122 3.66 -18.95 -24.53
CA VAL A 122 3.96 -17.62 -25.05
C VAL A 122 5.45 -17.37 -24.90
N GLY A 123 6.14 -17.26 -26.03
CA GLY A 123 7.52 -16.82 -26.09
C GLY A 123 7.64 -15.35 -25.70
N THR A 124 8.72 -15.04 -25.02
CA THR A 124 9.20 -13.67 -24.85
C THR A 124 10.39 -13.51 -25.78
N PRO A 125 10.40 -12.50 -26.68
CA PRO A 125 11.53 -12.28 -27.56
C PRO A 125 12.84 -12.25 -26.77
N TYR A 126 13.91 -12.81 -27.32
CA TYR A 126 15.25 -12.89 -26.70
C TYR A 126 15.40 -13.84 -25.51
N LEU A 127 14.33 -14.48 -25.01
CA LEU A 127 14.39 -15.35 -23.83
C LEU A 127 14.02 -16.79 -24.19
N PRO A 128 14.98 -17.74 -24.10
CA PRO A 128 14.74 -19.12 -24.48
C PRO A 128 13.71 -19.75 -23.55
N PHE A 129 13.00 -20.77 -24.06
CA PHE A 129 12.09 -21.57 -23.24
C PHE A 129 12.82 -22.42 -22.17
N GLY A 130 14.13 -22.61 -22.32
CA GLY A 130 14.96 -23.34 -21.36
C GLY A 130 14.50 -24.79 -21.21
N ALA A 131 14.43 -25.28 -19.97
CA ALA A 131 14.03 -26.66 -19.70
C ALA A 131 12.56 -27.00 -20.01
N LEU A 132 11.74 -26.06 -20.50
CA LEU A 132 10.35 -26.34 -20.90
C LEU A 132 10.26 -27.19 -22.16
N THR A 133 11.17 -26.99 -23.12
CA THR A 133 11.14 -27.69 -24.40
C THR A 133 12.49 -27.61 -25.10
N ASP A 134 12.85 -28.69 -25.78
CA ASP A 134 14.01 -28.78 -26.67
C ASP A 134 13.61 -28.62 -28.16
N ALA A 135 12.33 -28.34 -28.43
CA ALA A 135 11.78 -28.35 -29.79
C ALA A 135 12.05 -27.05 -30.56
N VAL A 136 12.02 -25.92 -29.85
CA VAL A 136 12.12 -24.58 -30.44
C VAL A 136 13.02 -23.68 -29.61
N ASP A 137 13.66 -22.72 -30.26
CA ASP A 137 14.34 -21.61 -29.60
C ASP A 137 13.74 -20.27 -30.04
N THR A 138 13.77 -19.28 -29.16
CA THR A 138 13.28 -17.94 -29.47
C THR A 138 14.32 -17.14 -30.26
N ALA A 139 13.89 -16.51 -31.34
CA ALA A 139 14.67 -15.58 -32.12
C ALA A 139 14.15 -14.14 -31.93
N ALA A 140 15.08 -13.20 -31.97
CA ALA A 140 14.86 -11.77 -31.78
C ALA A 140 14.09 -11.09 -32.92
N GLU A 141 14.14 -11.69 -34.10
CA GLU A 141 13.67 -11.07 -35.33
C GLU A 141 12.14 -11.12 -35.34
N GLY A 142 11.52 -9.94 -35.36
CA GLY A 142 10.12 -9.76 -35.67
C GLY A 142 9.94 -9.38 -37.14
N SER A 143 8.69 -9.17 -37.54
CA SER A 143 8.38 -8.59 -38.85
C SER A 143 7.75 -7.21 -38.66
N SER A 144 8.08 -6.28 -39.56
CA SER A 144 7.47 -4.95 -39.63
C SER A 144 6.14 -4.94 -40.37
N VAL A 145 5.82 -6.03 -41.07
CA VAL A 145 4.59 -6.23 -41.84
C VAL A 145 3.84 -7.46 -41.36
N ALA A 146 2.55 -7.54 -41.68
CA ALA A 146 1.76 -8.73 -41.40
C ALA A 146 2.32 -9.95 -42.15
N VAL A 147 2.19 -11.12 -41.54
CA VAL A 147 2.77 -12.37 -42.05
C VAL A 147 1.64 -13.36 -42.33
N THR A 148 1.62 -13.96 -43.52
CA THR A 148 0.62 -14.98 -43.88
C THR A 148 0.97 -16.35 -43.28
N ALA A 149 0.03 -17.28 -43.21
CA ALA A 149 0.33 -18.65 -42.84
C ALA A 149 0.99 -19.38 -44.02
N GLN A 150 2.25 -19.82 -43.88
CA GLN A 150 2.97 -20.63 -44.87
C GLN A 150 3.13 -22.09 -44.41
N CYS A 151 2.07 -22.67 -43.83
CA CYS A 151 2.09 -24.01 -43.27
C CYS A 151 0.70 -24.68 -43.39
N SER A 152 0.61 -25.95 -42.98
CA SER A 152 -0.62 -26.76 -43.05
C SER A 152 -1.40 -26.82 -41.74
N GLN A 153 -0.88 -26.22 -40.67
CA GLN A 153 -1.52 -26.22 -39.36
C GLN A 153 -2.91 -25.55 -39.38
N PRO A 154 -3.98 -26.26 -39.00
CA PRO A 154 -5.35 -25.76 -39.11
C PRO A 154 -5.58 -24.40 -38.44
N ASP A 155 -4.89 -24.16 -37.31
CA ASP A 155 -5.03 -22.92 -36.54
C ASP A 155 -4.40 -21.72 -37.24
N ALA A 156 -3.25 -21.93 -37.87
CA ALA A 156 -2.58 -20.91 -38.66
C ALA A 156 -3.34 -20.64 -39.97
N VAL A 157 -3.82 -21.68 -40.64
CA VAL A 157 -4.61 -21.56 -41.88
C VAL A 157 -5.90 -20.77 -41.63
N ALA A 158 -6.60 -21.06 -40.52
CA ALA A 158 -7.81 -20.33 -40.15
C ALA A 158 -7.54 -18.84 -39.85
N ALA A 159 -6.39 -18.53 -39.25
CA ALA A 159 -5.97 -17.14 -39.06
C ALA A 159 -5.58 -16.44 -40.37
N SER A 160 -5.10 -17.20 -41.37
CA SER A 160 -4.63 -16.74 -42.69
C SER A 160 -3.42 -15.80 -42.65
N ARG A 161 -3.45 -14.75 -41.82
CA ARG A 161 -2.34 -13.82 -41.55
C ARG A 161 -2.40 -13.32 -40.12
N ILE A 162 -1.25 -12.99 -39.54
CA ILE A 162 -1.15 -12.30 -38.25
C ILE A 162 -0.62 -10.89 -38.44
N SER A 163 -0.99 -10.00 -37.52
CA SER A 163 -0.39 -8.67 -37.44
C SER A 163 1.12 -8.78 -37.23
N PRO A 164 1.93 -7.73 -37.54
CA PRO A 164 3.39 -7.79 -37.45
C PRO A 164 3.88 -8.31 -36.08
N PRO A 165 4.47 -9.52 -35.98
CA PRO A 165 4.97 -10.08 -34.74
C PRO A 165 6.28 -9.43 -34.30
N ARG A 166 6.50 -9.31 -32.99
CA ARG A 166 7.73 -8.74 -32.41
C ARG A 166 8.87 -9.74 -32.20
N GLY A 167 8.62 -11.02 -32.40
CA GLY A 167 9.61 -12.07 -32.28
C GLY A 167 9.25 -13.27 -33.15
N SER A 168 10.16 -14.23 -33.21
CA SER A 168 10.01 -15.48 -33.94
C SER A 168 10.68 -16.62 -33.21
N MET A 169 10.64 -17.81 -33.78
CA MET A 169 11.26 -19.01 -33.26
C MET A 169 11.88 -19.82 -34.40
N THR A 170 12.92 -20.57 -34.08
CA THR A 170 13.51 -21.56 -34.95
C THR A 170 13.22 -22.97 -34.40
N ALA A 171 13.11 -23.94 -35.29
CA ALA A 171 12.99 -25.34 -34.91
C ALA A 171 14.39 -25.90 -34.59
N LEU A 172 14.52 -26.59 -33.47
CA LEU A 172 15.77 -27.23 -33.03
C LEU A 172 15.84 -28.71 -33.37
N ARG A 173 14.70 -29.34 -33.71
CA ARG A 173 14.61 -30.75 -34.08
C ARG A 173 13.52 -30.98 -35.13
N ASP A 174 13.57 -32.17 -35.74
CA ASP A 174 12.54 -32.63 -36.67
C ASP A 174 11.18 -32.81 -35.97
N GLY A 175 10.10 -32.70 -36.74
CA GLY A 175 8.73 -32.85 -36.24
C GLY A 175 8.12 -31.57 -35.65
N VAL A 176 8.81 -30.44 -35.79
CA VAL A 176 8.28 -29.10 -35.47
C VAL A 176 7.84 -28.42 -36.76
N GLU A 177 6.57 -28.02 -36.83
CA GLU A 177 6.06 -27.23 -37.95
C GLU A 177 6.01 -25.75 -37.55
N LEU A 178 6.77 -24.92 -38.27
CA LEU A 178 6.76 -23.46 -38.13
C LEU A 178 5.75 -22.84 -39.09
N CYS A 179 5.02 -21.85 -38.59
CA CYS A 179 4.03 -21.08 -39.31
C CYS A 179 4.30 -19.58 -39.15
N PHE A 180 3.71 -18.77 -40.03
CA PHE A 180 3.96 -17.33 -40.10
C PHE A 180 5.47 -17.05 -40.19
N THR A 181 6.08 -17.64 -41.21
CA THR A 181 7.52 -17.67 -41.38
C THR A 181 8.02 -16.46 -42.14
N PHE A 182 9.14 -15.90 -41.68
CA PHE A 182 9.89 -14.84 -42.33
C PHE A 182 11.38 -15.04 -42.01
N GLU A 183 12.24 -14.86 -43.01
CA GLU A 183 13.70 -15.00 -42.85
C GLU A 183 14.18 -16.34 -42.24
N GLY A 184 13.40 -17.42 -42.41
CA GLY A 184 13.73 -18.76 -41.92
C GLY A 184 13.26 -19.07 -40.49
N SER A 185 12.65 -18.10 -39.80
CA SER A 185 12.05 -18.25 -38.48
C SER A 185 10.52 -18.12 -38.57
N GLY A 186 9.77 -18.60 -37.57
CA GLY A 186 8.29 -18.53 -37.54
C GLY A 186 7.73 -17.96 -36.24
N ALA A 187 6.61 -17.25 -36.32
CA ALA A 187 5.96 -16.68 -35.13
C ALA A 187 5.04 -17.67 -34.38
N TYR A 188 4.77 -18.83 -34.98
CA TYR A 188 3.99 -19.91 -34.38
C TYR A 188 4.65 -21.25 -34.68
N ALA A 189 4.68 -22.14 -33.69
CA ALA A 189 5.26 -23.47 -33.81
C ALA A 189 4.33 -24.51 -33.21
N VAL A 190 4.26 -25.69 -33.83
CA VAL A 190 3.48 -26.84 -33.35
C VAL A 190 4.35 -28.09 -33.38
N TRP A 191 4.29 -28.89 -32.33
CA TRP A 191 4.97 -30.19 -32.24
C TRP A 191 4.24 -31.12 -31.28
N GLU A 192 4.58 -32.40 -31.34
CA GLU A 192 4.10 -33.41 -30.40
C GLU A 192 5.15 -33.66 -29.30
N HIS A 193 4.70 -33.78 -28.05
CA HIS A 193 5.54 -34.07 -26.90
C HIS A 193 4.79 -34.98 -25.93
N ASN A 194 5.36 -36.16 -25.65
CA ASN A 194 4.78 -37.18 -24.76
C ASN A 194 3.31 -37.55 -25.06
N GLY A 195 2.90 -37.48 -26.34
CA GLY A 195 1.54 -37.80 -26.78
C GLY A 195 0.52 -36.66 -26.61
N ALA A 196 0.98 -35.47 -26.21
CA ALA A 196 0.18 -34.25 -26.17
C ALA A 196 0.68 -33.23 -27.20
N SER A 197 -0.23 -32.36 -27.65
CA SER A 197 0.05 -31.36 -28.66
C SER A 197 0.59 -30.09 -27.99
N TRP A 198 1.79 -29.68 -28.39
CA TRP A 198 2.47 -28.50 -27.88
C TRP A 198 2.55 -27.42 -28.94
N ARG A 199 2.30 -26.18 -28.51
CA ARG A 199 2.28 -25.01 -29.35
C ARG A 199 3.08 -23.89 -28.71
N ALA A 200 3.72 -23.08 -29.52
CA ALA A 200 4.35 -21.85 -29.07
C ALA A 200 3.93 -20.69 -29.96
N ILE A 201 3.68 -19.54 -29.34
CA ILE A 201 3.43 -18.26 -30.01
C ILE A 201 4.55 -17.33 -29.59
N ALA A 202 5.36 -16.86 -30.53
CA ALA A 202 6.59 -16.11 -30.24
C ALA A 202 6.36 -14.72 -29.64
N ASP A 203 5.14 -14.17 -29.79
CA ASP A 203 4.78 -12.84 -29.34
C ASP A 203 3.41 -12.84 -28.65
N GLY A 204 3.43 -12.79 -27.32
CA GLY A 204 2.22 -12.69 -26.51
C GLY A 204 1.36 -11.45 -26.79
N THR A 205 1.93 -10.39 -27.35
CA THR A 205 1.15 -9.17 -27.64
C THR A 205 0.05 -9.41 -28.67
N LEU A 206 0.18 -10.44 -29.52
CA LEU A 206 -0.88 -10.87 -30.45
C LEU A 206 -2.16 -11.30 -29.73
N LEU A 207 -2.06 -11.77 -28.49
CA LEU A 207 -3.19 -12.24 -27.66
C LEU A 207 -3.77 -11.12 -26.78
N SER A 208 -3.17 -9.92 -26.80
CA SER A 208 -3.56 -8.81 -25.93
C SER A 208 -4.82 -8.10 -26.42
N ASN A 209 -5.56 -7.48 -25.50
CA ASN A 209 -6.79 -6.74 -25.80
C ASN A 209 -6.61 -5.71 -26.93
N GLU A 210 -5.44 -5.05 -27.01
CA GLU A 210 -5.15 -4.02 -28.00
C GLU A 210 -4.96 -4.57 -29.42
N ARG A 211 -4.38 -5.77 -29.55
CA ARG A 211 -4.00 -6.35 -30.86
C ARG A 211 -4.84 -7.55 -31.27
N LEU A 212 -5.70 -8.06 -30.38
CA LEU A 212 -6.48 -9.28 -30.66
C LEU A 212 -7.35 -9.15 -31.91
N ALA A 213 -7.87 -7.95 -32.18
CA ALA A 213 -8.72 -7.67 -33.34
C ALA A 213 -7.92 -7.38 -34.63
N ASP A 214 -6.59 -7.30 -34.55
CA ASP A 214 -5.75 -7.05 -35.72
C ASP A 214 -5.56 -8.33 -36.54
N ASP A 215 -5.84 -8.25 -37.85
CA ASP A 215 -5.67 -9.37 -38.78
C ASP A 215 -6.32 -10.67 -38.28
N GLY A 216 -5.64 -11.81 -38.33
CA GLY A 216 -6.11 -13.10 -37.86
C GLY A 216 -5.70 -13.45 -36.43
N ASN A 217 -5.26 -12.49 -35.62
CA ASN A 217 -4.76 -12.75 -34.27
C ASN A 217 -5.80 -13.46 -33.38
N ALA A 218 -7.05 -12.99 -33.39
CA ALA A 218 -8.14 -13.63 -32.66
C ALA A 218 -8.37 -15.08 -33.09
N ALA A 219 -8.33 -15.35 -34.40
CA ALA A 219 -8.53 -16.71 -34.92
C ALA A 219 -7.40 -17.65 -34.47
N LEU A 220 -6.14 -17.19 -34.51
CA LEU A 220 -5.00 -17.96 -34.02
C LEU A 220 -5.12 -18.23 -32.50
N ALA A 221 -5.39 -17.18 -31.72
CA ALA A 221 -5.47 -17.26 -30.26
C ALA A 221 -6.63 -18.16 -29.80
N MET A 222 -7.83 -17.96 -30.34
CA MET A 222 -9.01 -18.74 -29.99
C MET A 222 -8.83 -20.22 -30.31
N ARG A 223 -8.25 -20.54 -31.45
CA ARG A 223 -8.08 -21.93 -31.88
C ARG A 223 -6.92 -22.65 -31.20
N SER A 224 -5.84 -21.93 -30.89
CA SER A 224 -4.71 -22.52 -30.16
C SER A 224 -5.07 -22.78 -28.69
N LEU A 225 -5.82 -21.89 -28.04
CA LEU A 225 -6.19 -22.03 -26.62
C LEU A 225 -7.50 -22.81 -26.40
N GLY A 226 -8.41 -22.83 -27.38
CA GLY A 226 -9.76 -23.38 -27.25
C GLY A 226 -9.96 -24.79 -27.78
N GLN A 227 -8.90 -25.60 -27.94
CA GLN A 227 -9.03 -26.97 -28.47
C GLN A 227 -9.74 -27.92 -27.50
N ASN A 228 -9.60 -27.66 -26.20
CA ASN A 228 -10.17 -28.45 -25.13
C ASN A 228 -11.23 -27.63 -24.36
N PRO A 229 -12.21 -28.29 -23.72
CA PRO A 229 -13.26 -27.62 -22.97
C PRO A 229 -12.76 -26.94 -21.69
N THR A 230 -11.56 -27.28 -21.20
CA THR A 230 -10.95 -26.65 -20.02
C THR A 230 -9.59 -26.08 -20.38
N LEU A 231 -9.40 -24.81 -20.05
CA LEU A 231 -8.17 -24.05 -20.23
C LEU A 231 -7.62 -23.61 -18.87
N VAL A 232 -6.45 -24.10 -18.50
CA VAL A 232 -5.69 -23.59 -17.36
C VAL A 232 -4.86 -22.40 -17.82
N TRP A 233 -5.24 -21.20 -17.40
CA TRP A 233 -4.55 -19.97 -17.73
C TRP A 233 -3.51 -19.66 -16.65
N TYR A 234 -2.27 -20.11 -16.88
CA TYR A 234 -1.18 -19.94 -15.93
C TYR A 234 -0.48 -18.59 -16.10
N LEU A 235 -0.59 -17.76 -15.05
CA LEU A 235 0.09 -16.48 -14.91
C LEU A 235 1.19 -16.65 -13.86
N PRO A 236 2.41 -17.05 -14.25
CA PRO A 236 3.50 -17.10 -13.30
C PRO A 236 3.74 -15.70 -12.74
N VAL A 237 3.70 -15.59 -11.42
CA VAL A 237 4.15 -14.40 -10.70
C VAL A 237 5.59 -14.67 -10.33
N TYR A 238 6.45 -13.64 -10.39
CA TYR A 238 7.81 -13.74 -9.87
C TYR A 238 7.71 -14.13 -8.38
N GLU A 239 7.96 -15.41 -8.07
CA GLU A 239 7.83 -15.95 -6.72
C GLU A 239 9.00 -15.46 -5.88
N ASP A 240 8.88 -14.25 -5.33
CA ASP A 240 9.89 -13.72 -4.41
C ASP A 240 9.28 -13.14 -3.11
N SER A 241 8.06 -13.54 -2.74
CA SER A 241 7.51 -13.13 -1.43
C SER A 241 6.51 -14.05 -0.75
N SER A 242 5.73 -14.86 -1.49
CA SER A 242 4.69 -15.71 -0.90
C SER A 242 5.20 -17.08 -0.43
N GLN A 243 6.24 -17.62 -1.07
CA GLN A 243 6.77 -18.95 -0.74
C GLN A 243 7.83 -18.96 0.37
N PHE A 244 8.38 -17.80 0.77
CA PHE A 244 9.35 -17.73 1.86
C PHE A 244 8.78 -18.33 3.15
N PHE A 245 7.52 -18.09 3.47
CA PHE A 245 6.87 -18.64 4.68
C PHE A 245 6.52 -20.13 4.58
N VAL A 246 6.43 -20.68 3.37
CA VAL A 246 6.05 -22.08 3.10
C VAL A 246 7.28 -22.99 3.13
N TYR A 247 8.41 -22.54 2.57
CA TYR A 247 9.69 -23.27 2.59
C TYR A 247 10.62 -22.83 3.72
N ALA A 248 10.25 -21.80 4.50
CA ALA A 248 10.96 -21.46 5.71
C ALA A 248 11.03 -22.71 6.61
N PRO A 249 12.23 -23.13 7.03
CA PRO A 249 12.38 -24.27 7.93
C PRO A 249 11.49 -24.12 9.17
N ALA A 250 11.04 -25.23 9.76
CA ALA A 250 10.13 -25.20 10.91
C ALA A 250 10.63 -24.31 12.08
N TRP A 251 11.95 -24.13 12.21
CA TRP A 251 12.57 -23.23 13.19
C TRP A 251 12.22 -21.75 12.98
N PHE A 252 11.91 -21.31 11.76
CA PHE A 252 11.59 -19.93 11.43
C PHE A 252 10.25 -19.50 12.05
N ARG A 253 9.27 -20.41 12.10
CA ARG A 253 8.00 -20.17 12.79
C ARG A 253 8.23 -19.99 14.29
N SER A 254 9.09 -20.81 14.89
CA SER A 254 9.50 -20.66 16.28
C SER A 254 10.26 -19.35 16.52
N PHE A 255 11.08 -18.91 15.57
CA PHE A 255 11.78 -17.63 15.62
C PHE A 255 10.82 -16.45 15.56
N MET A 256 9.74 -16.51 14.76
CA MET A 256 8.72 -15.47 14.71
C MET A 256 7.92 -15.37 16.01
N TRP A 257 7.53 -16.50 16.60
CA TRP A 257 6.91 -16.52 17.92
C TRP A 257 7.86 -15.98 19.00
N PHE A 258 9.15 -16.30 18.91
CA PHE A 258 10.17 -15.78 19.81
C PHE A 258 10.38 -14.27 19.64
N ALA A 259 10.38 -13.75 18.40
CA ALA A 259 10.48 -12.33 18.11
C ALA A 259 9.24 -11.56 18.61
N LEU A 260 8.04 -12.12 18.42
CA LEU A 260 6.80 -11.58 18.98
C LEU A 260 6.85 -11.56 20.51
N LEU A 261 7.29 -12.65 21.14
CA LEU A 261 7.47 -12.73 22.60
C LEU A 261 8.47 -11.68 23.09
N LEU A 262 9.63 -11.55 22.44
CA LEU A 262 10.63 -10.52 22.77
C LEU A 262 10.07 -9.12 22.60
N THR A 263 9.23 -8.88 21.60
CA THR A 263 8.54 -7.60 21.40
C THR A 263 7.56 -7.34 22.53
N VAL A 264 6.74 -8.32 22.91
CA VAL A 264 5.79 -8.20 24.04
C VAL A 264 6.51 -8.01 25.37
N VAL A 265 7.61 -8.73 25.61
CA VAL A 265 8.44 -8.58 26.82
C VAL A 265 9.13 -7.22 26.82
N ALA A 266 9.64 -6.76 25.67
CA ALA A 266 10.17 -5.41 25.54
C ALA A 266 9.08 -4.38 25.84
N ILE A 267 7.88 -4.52 25.29
CA ILE A 267 6.74 -3.64 25.58
C ILE A 267 6.37 -3.69 27.07
N ALA A 268 6.34 -4.86 27.70
CA ALA A 268 6.00 -5.01 29.12
C ALA A 268 7.09 -4.44 30.05
N TYR A 269 8.36 -4.57 29.68
CA TYR A 269 9.49 -4.02 30.41
C TYR A 269 9.63 -2.50 30.21
N TRP A 270 9.24 -2.00 29.03
CA TRP A 270 9.29 -0.58 28.66
C TRP A 270 7.96 0.15 28.82
N ALA A 271 6.88 -0.56 29.20
CA ALA A 271 5.66 0.06 29.65
C ALA A 271 6.05 0.99 30.80
N PRO A 272 5.90 2.31 30.64
CA PRO A 272 6.38 3.24 31.65
C PRO A 272 5.64 2.90 32.94
N ARG A 273 6.39 2.36 33.91
CA ARG A 273 5.94 2.35 35.30
C ARG A 273 5.73 3.82 35.63
N PHE A 274 4.48 4.26 35.71
CA PHE A 274 4.16 5.61 36.15
C PHE A 274 4.73 5.74 37.56
N GLY A 275 5.94 6.30 37.66
CA GLY A 275 6.51 6.71 38.93
C GLY A 275 5.59 7.78 39.54
N PRO A 276 5.54 7.87 40.88
CA PRO A 276 4.69 8.85 41.55
C PRO A 276 4.97 10.25 40.99
N VAL A 277 3.90 11.01 40.75
CA VAL A 277 3.94 12.38 40.22
C VAL A 277 4.97 13.18 41.01
N ALA A 278 6.02 13.64 40.33
CA ALA A 278 7.03 14.48 40.92
C ALA A 278 6.39 15.82 41.30
N THR A 279 6.04 15.98 42.57
CA THR A 279 5.75 17.30 43.14
C THR A 279 7.08 18.02 43.30
N GLU A 280 7.49 18.76 42.27
CA GLU A 280 8.63 19.65 42.37
C GLU A 280 8.26 20.75 43.37
N SER A 281 8.87 20.70 44.55
CA SER A 281 8.74 21.75 45.55
C SER A 281 9.43 23.00 45.01
N LEU A 282 8.63 23.99 44.57
CA LEU A 282 9.12 25.31 44.18
C LEU A 282 10.00 25.86 45.31
N PRO A 283 11.31 26.08 45.09
CA PRO A 283 12.23 26.42 46.17
C PRO A 283 12.05 27.86 46.70
N VAL A 284 11.09 28.62 46.17
CA VAL A 284 10.72 29.95 46.67
C VAL A 284 9.21 30.11 46.63
N VAL A 285 8.61 30.45 47.77
CA VAL A 285 7.21 30.90 47.87
C VAL A 285 7.13 32.29 47.23
N VAL A 286 6.91 32.34 45.93
CA VAL A 286 6.58 33.58 45.24
C VAL A 286 5.14 33.96 45.59
N ARG A 287 4.91 35.24 45.93
CA ARG A 287 3.55 35.74 46.17
C ARG A 287 2.73 35.53 44.89
N GLY A 288 1.52 34.99 44.99
CA GLY A 288 0.69 34.64 43.83
C GLY A 288 0.51 35.78 42.81
N GLY A 289 0.56 37.03 43.27
CA GLY A 289 0.51 38.21 42.39
C GLY A 289 1.72 38.39 41.46
N GLU A 290 2.90 37.85 41.80
CA GLU A 290 4.09 37.93 40.93
C GLU A 290 4.02 36.93 39.78
N ILE A 291 3.46 35.74 40.00
CA ILE A 291 3.24 34.73 38.95
C ILE A 291 2.24 35.25 37.93
N VAL A 292 1.12 35.83 38.40
CA VAL A 292 0.09 36.41 37.52
C VAL A 292 0.66 37.55 36.68
N ARG A 293 1.48 38.44 37.27
CA ARG A 293 2.15 39.52 36.52
C ARG A 293 3.21 39.00 35.56
N GLY A 294 3.96 37.97 35.92
CA GLY A 294 4.98 37.35 35.07
C GLY A 294 4.38 36.71 33.82
N VAL A 295 3.31 35.92 34.00
CA VAL A 295 2.56 35.31 32.90
C VAL A 295 1.86 36.38 32.05
N GLY A 296 1.28 37.40 32.69
CA GLY A 296 0.67 38.54 31.98
C GLY A 296 1.68 39.30 31.10
N ARG A 297 2.89 39.58 31.62
CA ARG A 297 3.97 40.20 30.83
C ARG A 297 4.44 39.31 29.68
N LEU A 298 4.47 37.99 29.87
CA LEU A 298 4.83 37.04 28.82
C LEU A 298 3.82 37.03 27.67
N TYR A 299 2.51 37.07 27.97
CA TYR A 299 1.49 37.18 26.92
C TYR A 299 1.51 38.54 26.22
N ALA A 300 1.77 39.62 26.97
CA ALA A 300 1.92 40.96 26.41
C ALA A 300 3.13 41.08 25.48
N SER A 301 4.29 40.50 25.84
CA SER A 301 5.51 40.57 25.03
C SER A 301 5.41 39.85 23.69
N ARG A 302 4.55 38.82 23.60
CA ARG A 302 4.30 38.07 22.36
C ARG A 302 3.11 38.57 21.55
N ARG A 303 2.45 39.67 21.94
CA ARG A 303 1.23 40.22 21.30
C ARG A 303 0.14 39.15 21.06
N ALA A 304 0.03 38.16 21.95
CA ALA A 304 -0.88 37.03 21.80
C ALA A 304 -2.30 37.34 22.30
N THR A 305 -2.95 38.38 21.73
CA THR A 305 -4.26 38.88 22.20
C THR A 305 -5.39 37.85 22.00
N GLU A 306 -5.35 37.09 20.91
CA GLU A 306 -6.32 36.03 20.63
C GLU A 306 -6.30 34.91 21.68
N HIS A 307 -5.10 34.41 22.00
CA HIS A 307 -4.93 33.35 23.00
C HIS A 307 -5.36 33.81 24.40
N ALA A 308 -4.99 35.04 24.77
CA ALA A 308 -5.39 35.64 26.05
C ALA A 308 -6.92 35.82 26.14
N ALA A 309 -7.58 36.27 25.06
CA ALA A 309 -9.03 36.40 24.99
C ALA A 309 -9.75 35.04 25.13
N GLY A 310 -9.23 34.00 24.47
CA GLY A 310 -9.75 32.63 24.60
C GLY A 310 -9.64 32.09 26.03
N ALA A 311 -8.50 32.32 26.69
CA ALA A 311 -8.29 31.91 28.08
C ALA A 311 -9.22 32.65 29.07
N LEU A 312 -9.41 33.96 28.89
CA LEU A 312 -10.35 34.75 29.70
C LEU A 312 -11.78 34.26 29.53
N ARG A 313 -12.26 34.12 28.28
CA ARG A 313 -13.62 33.67 27.97
C ARG A 313 -13.90 32.27 28.49
N SER A 314 -13.01 31.30 28.24
CA SER A 314 -13.17 29.93 28.73
C SER A 314 -13.19 29.86 30.27
N GLY A 315 -12.33 30.63 30.93
CA GLY A 315 -12.31 30.75 32.39
C GLY A 315 -13.61 31.34 32.95
N THR A 316 -14.12 32.42 32.34
CA THR A 316 -15.39 33.07 32.73
C THR A 316 -16.58 32.15 32.51
N ILE A 317 -16.67 31.48 31.35
CA ILE A 317 -17.73 30.50 31.05
C ILE A 317 -17.73 29.38 32.09
N ALA A 318 -16.57 28.82 32.42
CA ALA A 318 -16.47 27.74 33.39
C ALA A 318 -16.88 28.15 34.82
N ARG A 319 -16.66 29.43 35.19
CA ARG A 319 -17.12 29.97 36.49
C ARG A 319 -18.63 30.20 36.48
N LEU A 320 -19.16 30.83 35.43
CA LEU A 320 -20.60 31.10 35.29
C LEU A 320 -21.41 29.80 35.20
N GLN A 321 -20.96 28.81 34.42
CA GLN A 321 -21.60 27.49 34.36
C GLN A 321 -21.63 26.80 35.73
N ARG A 322 -20.54 26.87 36.49
CA ARG A 322 -20.49 26.32 37.85
C ARG A 322 -21.44 27.06 38.80
N GLN A 323 -21.52 28.38 38.69
CA GLN A 323 -22.39 29.19 39.53
C GLN A 323 -23.88 28.98 39.21
N LEU A 324 -24.22 28.70 37.94
CA LEU A 324 -25.59 28.45 37.46
C LEU A 324 -25.98 26.96 37.45
N GLY A 325 -25.11 26.06 37.91
CA GLY A 325 -25.40 24.62 37.97
C GLY A 325 -25.45 23.90 36.61
N LEU A 326 -24.83 24.46 35.56
CA LEU A 326 -24.78 23.87 34.24
C LEU A 326 -23.66 22.82 34.11
N SER A 327 -23.88 21.80 33.26
CA SER A 327 -22.84 20.88 32.83
C SER A 327 -21.71 21.63 32.10
N ARG A 328 -20.46 21.17 32.24
CA ARG A 328 -19.32 21.70 31.48
C ARG A 328 -19.45 21.50 29.97
N GLU A 329 -20.30 20.57 29.55
CA GLU A 329 -20.59 20.28 28.13
C GLU A 329 -21.81 21.04 27.62
N ALA A 330 -22.40 21.94 28.43
CA ALA A 330 -23.53 22.75 28.00
C ALA A 330 -23.12 23.61 26.79
N GLY A 331 -23.90 23.50 25.70
CA GLY A 331 -23.67 24.25 24.48
C GLY A 331 -23.74 25.77 24.69
N ALA A 332 -23.23 26.52 23.70
CA ALA A 332 -23.18 27.99 23.75
C ALA A 332 -24.57 28.61 23.96
N ASP A 333 -25.60 28.11 23.27
CA ASP A 333 -26.96 28.65 23.37
C ASP A 333 -27.57 28.42 24.76
N ALA A 334 -27.42 27.21 25.31
CA ALA A 334 -27.90 26.90 26.67
C ALA A 334 -27.20 27.75 27.74
N THR A 335 -25.89 27.98 27.58
CA THR A 335 -25.11 28.84 28.48
C THR A 335 -25.56 30.30 28.39
N ILE A 336 -25.80 30.82 27.18
CA ILE A 336 -26.28 32.20 26.97
C ILE A 336 -27.69 32.39 27.56
N THR A 337 -28.60 31.45 27.34
CA THR A 337 -29.97 31.53 27.88
C THR A 337 -29.98 31.57 29.41
N ALA A 338 -29.18 30.71 30.05
CA ALA A 338 -29.06 30.69 31.51
C ALA A 338 -28.45 31.99 32.06
N ILE A 339 -27.42 32.53 31.42
CA ILE A 339 -26.80 33.80 31.83
C ILE A 339 -27.76 34.98 31.59
N ALA A 340 -28.54 34.97 30.49
CA ALA A 340 -29.53 36.01 30.20
C ALA A 340 -30.72 35.98 31.18
N ALA A 341 -31.04 34.82 31.74
CA ALA A 341 -32.04 34.71 32.81
C ALA A 341 -31.50 35.23 34.16
N ALA A 342 -30.20 35.05 34.41
CA ALA A 342 -29.53 35.46 35.65
C ALA A 342 -28.89 36.86 35.60
N SER A 343 -28.90 37.53 34.44
CA SER A 343 -28.39 38.88 34.25
C SER A 343 -29.37 39.70 33.42
N SER A 344 -29.54 40.99 33.71
CA SER A 344 -30.45 41.86 32.96
C SER A 344 -29.89 42.27 31.57
N ARG A 345 -29.13 41.40 30.90
CA ARG A 345 -28.46 41.66 29.62
C ARG A 345 -29.11 40.91 28.45
N PRO A 346 -29.24 41.54 27.27
CA PRO A 346 -29.73 40.85 26.07
C PRO A 346 -28.82 39.70 25.63
N ALA A 347 -29.42 38.58 25.19
CA ALA A 347 -28.70 37.40 24.72
C ALA A 347 -27.73 37.68 23.55
N ALA A 348 -28.06 38.63 22.68
CA ALA A 348 -27.19 39.04 21.57
C ALA A 348 -25.86 39.65 22.06
N ASN A 349 -25.91 40.47 23.11
CA ASN A 349 -24.72 41.10 23.70
C ASN A 349 -23.85 40.05 24.41
N LEU A 350 -24.46 39.09 25.09
CA LEU A 350 -23.75 37.98 25.74
C LEU A 350 -23.05 37.07 24.72
N ARG A 351 -23.69 36.81 23.58
CA ARG A 351 -23.08 36.02 22.49
C ARG A 351 -21.85 36.71 21.93
N HIS A 352 -21.92 38.01 21.69
CA HIS A 352 -20.78 38.79 21.21
C HIS A 352 -19.65 38.85 22.26
N LEU A 353 -19.98 38.99 23.54
CA LEU A 353 -19.00 39.07 24.62
C LEU A 353 -18.24 37.74 24.84
N LEU A 354 -18.97 36.62 24.90
CA LEU A 354 -18.42 35.29 25.24
C LEU A 354 -17.90 34.52 24.02
N TYR A 355 -18.47 34.74 22.83
CA TYR A 355 -18.17 33.97 21.61
C TYR A 355 -17.88 34.85 20.38
N GLY A 356 -17.73 36.16 20.55
CA GLY A 356 -17.43 37.08 19.46
C GLY A 356 -15.98 36.99 18.94
N PRO A 357 -15.64 37.79 17.91
CA PRO A 357 -14.30 37.82 17.34
C PRO A 357 -13.24 38.20 18.39
N ALA A 358 -11.98 37.84 18.10
CA ALA A 358 -10.86 38.14 18.99
C ALA A 358 -10.46 39.63 18.90
N PRO A 359 -10.06 40.25 20.04
CA PRO A 359 -9.58 41.64 20.05
C PRO A 359 -8.25 41.76 19.31
N GLN A 360 -8.12 42.81 18.50
CA GLN A 360 -6.91 43.04 17.68
C GLN A 360 -5.87 43.90 18.40
N ARG A 361 -6.28 44.74 19.36
CA ARG A 361 -5.39 45.59 20.15
C ARG A 361 -5.44 45.23 21.64
N GLY A 362 -4.34 45.51 22.34
CA GLY A 362 -4.25 45.26 23.78
C GLY A 362 -5.26 46.06 24.63
N ALA A 363 -5.64 47.27 24.18
CA ALA A 363 -6.69 48.06 24.82
C ALA A 363 -8.05 47.35 24.77
N ASP A 364 -8.40 46.79 23.61
CA ASP A 364 -9.66 46.07 23.40
C ASP A 364 -9.71 44.77 24.24
N LEU A 365 -8.56 44.14 24.49
CA LEU A 365 -8.44 42.99 25.41
C LEU A 365 -8.68 43.39 26.88
N GLN A 366 -8.22 44.57 27.29
CA GLN A 366 -8.45 45.08 28.65
C GLN A 366 -9.91 45.46 28.88
N GLU A 367 -10.56 46.03 27.86
CA GLU A 367 -11.99 46.29 27.85
C GLU A 367 -12.79 44.97 27.96
N LEU A 368 -12.46 43.98 27.13
CA LEU A 368 -13.04 42.63 27.21
C LEU A 368 -12.91 42.01 28.62
N ALA A 369 -11.72 42.08 29.22
CA ALA A 369 -11.49 41.55 30.57
C ALA A 369 -12.36 42.24 31.63
N SER A 370 -12.54 43.56 31.49
CA SER A 370 -13.36 44.37 32.39
C SER A 370 -14.84 44.04 32.24
N GLU A 371 -15.32 43.87 31.00
CA GLU A 371 -16.70 43.48 30.72
C GLU A 371 -17.03 42.06 31.21
N LEU A 372 -16.11 41.11 31.04
CA LEU A 372 -16.27 39.75 31.56
C LEU A 372 -16.32 39.73 33.10
N THR A 373 -15.46 40.51 33.75
CA THR A 373 -15.47 40.64 35.22
C THR A 373 -16.77 41.28 35.71
N ARG A 374 -17.26 42.30 35.00
CA ARG A 374 -18.54 42.94 35.31
C ARG A 374 -19.71 41.96 35.15
N LEU A 375 -19.70 41.14 34.08
CA LEU A 375 -20.70 40.10 33.89
C LEU A 375 -20.69 39.09 35.05
N GLU A 376 -19.52 38.64 35.49
CA GLU A 376 -19.40 37.76 36.65
C GLU A 376 -19.96 38.37 37.94
N SER A 377 -19.83 39.68 38.13
CA SER A 377 -20.42 40.37 39.29
C SER A 377 -21.94 40.59 39.20
N GLU A 378 -22.49 40.69 37.98
CA GLU A 378 -23.94 40.89 37.78
C GLU A 378 -24.73 39.59 37.97
N VAL A 379 -24.09 38.44 37.75
CA VAL A 379 -24.69 37.12 37.97
C VAL A 379 -24.55 36.77 39.45
N HIS A 380 -25.62 36.99 40.22
CA HIS A 380 -25.77 36.50 41.58
C HIS A 380 -26.89 35.45 41.64
N LEU A 381 -26.65 34.40 42.43
CA LEU A 381 -27.69 33.41 42.77
C LEU A 381 -28.79 34.14 43.55
N SER A 382 -30.00 34.22 42.98
CA SER A 382 -31.22 34.54 43.74
C SER A 382 -31.67 33.33 44.55
#